data_AF-A0A1H8DW12-F1
#
_entry.id   AF-A0A1H8DW12-F1
#
_cell.length_a   1.000
_cell.length_b   1.000
_cell.length_c   1.000
_cell.angle_alpha   90.00
_cell.angle_beta   90.00
_cell.angle_gamma   90.00
#
_symmetry.space_group_name_H-M   'P 1'
#
loop_
_entity.id
_entity.type
_entity.pdbx_description
1 polymer ?
#
loop_
_entity_poly.entity_id
_entity_poly.type
_entity_poly.pdbx_seq_one_letter_code
_entity_poly.pdbx_strand_id
1 'polypeptide(L)'
;MKLKKVTSMFLALLVVVTMIPMNVFAVESDTIKPGTVTDANLTWGRTPDDKYSAPSGIIYTEVNHYNDVRNHGINRNAIEKNSFTWADVKNLSYSQTSNVWDRGAYYDLTSGNKPSHNYASWKRFSTGKYKKEWFDWEYKDEYTNTDIRRFRATFEVPQGYSATDSVRISSVAQSRYSGINGGNIVPINDNIYIFLYKEGEDIDNNNCMKYLSFWTGTSNQSGIVSYRGRKGTLARQTMNRNLSHTDGWYANADINNIGESLFVNYPDAKAGDSFTIDVFVEDYNGGGAMDQLQVQFIKSQSVSSTVNVEYYDKNTKNKIADSLTGETVSGTVLTEDSLVRTENGAVPVKKLITGWKYDSKDPVDGVLVKANGQNTLKLYYTKDTSATLPYTVRYYFDGEHQEELDYNSTVPYHTPTVDTNGVPDNKPAGYKLDEEKSTELPFTVTSSNNVIKVYY
;
A
#
# COMPACT_ATOMS: atom_id res chain seq x y z
N MET A 1 -34.16 57.18 -69.96
CA MET A 1 -32.75 56.75 -69.91
C MET A 1 -32.08 57.37 -68.68
N LYS A 2 -32.02 56.65 -67.55
CA LYS A 2 -31.06 56.77 -66.43
C LYS A 2 -31.58 55.99 -65.21
N LEU A 3 -30.61 55.42 -64.51
CA LEU A 3 -30.65 54.39 -63.47
C LEU A 3 -30.83 54.99 -62.06
N LYS A 4 -31.22 54.12 -61.11
CA LYS A 4 -30.99 54.14 -59.63
C LYS A 4 -32.12 54.64 -58.73
N LYS A 5 -32.63 53.75 -57.85
CA LYS A 5 -32.22 53.60 -56.44
C LYS A 5 -33.14 52.61 -55.68
N VAL A 6 -32.61 52.09 -54.56
CA VAL A 6 -33.26 51.34 -53.45
C VAL A 6 -33.50 49.86 -53.82
N THR A 7 -32.99 48.81 -53.15
CA THR A 7 -32.70 48.44 -51.74
C THR A 7 -31.79 47.19 -51.83
N SER A 8 -30.77 46.90 -51.02
CA SER A 8 -30.87 46.52 -49.61
C SER A 8 -29.47 46.30 -49.01
N MET A 9 -29.36 46.78 -47.77
CA MET A 9 -28.39 46.62 -46.69
C MET A 9 -27.21 45.61 -46.79
N PHE A 10 -26.01 46.19 -46.76
CA PHE A 10 -24.84 45.71 -46.02
C PHE A 10 -24.54 46.78 -44.96
N LEU A 11 -24.72 46.51 -43.66
CA LEU A 11 -24.02 47.27 -42.62
C LEU A 11 -23.90 46.50 -41.30
N ALA A 12 -22.63 46.27 -40.96
CA ALA A 12 -22.00 45.95 -39.69
C ALA A 12 -22.86 45.98 -38.41
N LEU A 13 -22.87 44.85 -37.69
CA LEU A 13 -22.99 44.85 -36.23
C LEU A 13 -21.66 44.37 -35.64
N LEU A 14 -20.85 45.35 -35.26
CA LEU A 14 -19.64 45.19 -34.45
C LEU A 14 -20.08 44.84 -33.02
N VAL A 15 -19.87 43.60 -32.60
CA VAL A 15 -20.10 43.19 -31.21
C VAL A 15 -19.00 43.80 -30.35
N VAL A 16 -19.35 44.88 -29.64
CA VAL A 16 -18.58 45.41 -28.52
C VAL A 16 -18.77 44.44 -27.35
N VAL A 17 -17.81 43.53 -27.17
CA VAL A 17 -17.68 42.76 -25.92
C VAL A 17 -17.14 43.73 -24.87
N THR A 18 -18.03 44.23 -24.03
CA THR A 18 -17.67 44.94 -22.81
C THR A 18 -16.90 43.97 -21.91
N MET A 19 -15.60 44.21 -21.74
CA MET A 19 -14.80 43.63 -20.67
C MET A 19 -15.41 44.04 -19.33
N ILE A 20 -16.24 43.16 -18.76
CA ILE A 20 -16.48 43.15 -17.33
C ILE A 20 -15.24 42.53 -16.73
N PRO A 21 -14.45 43.22 -15.90
CA PRO A 21 -13.43 42.55 -15.11
C PRO A 21 -14.18 41.66 -14.13
N MET A 22 -14.27 40.36 -14.45
CA MET A 22 -14.51 39.34 -13.45
C MET A 22 -13.30 39.35 -12.52
N ASN A 23 -13.31 40.28 -11.56
CA ASN A 23 -12.68 40.04 -10.27
C ASN A 23 -13.51 38.94 -9.61
N VAL A 24 -13.35 37.71 -10.10
CA VAL A 24 -13.50 36.55 -9.24
C VAL A 24 -12.49 36.81 -8.14
N PHE A 25 -12.98 37.06 -6.93
CA PHE A 25 -12.20 36.81 -5.73
C PHE A 25 -11.77 35.34 -5.82
N ALA A 26 -10.65 35.08 -6.49
CA ALA A 26 -9.77 34.03 -6.07
C ALA A 26 -9.44 34.43 -4.64
N VAL A 27 -10.21 33.88 -3.69
CA VAL A 27 -9.67 33.64 -2.37
C VAL A 27 -8.39 32.90 -2.68
N GLU A 28 -7.26 33.59 -2.56
CA GLU A 28 -5.96 32.93 -2.47
C GLU A 28 -6.16 31.94 -1.34
N SER A 29 -6.48 30.68 -1.67
CA SER A 29 -6.46 29.62 -0.69
C SER A 29 -5.02 29.62 -0.21
N ASP A 30 -4.79 30.08 1.02
CA ASP A 30 -3.48 30.15 1.65
C ASP A 30 -2.72 28.88 1.29
N THR A 31 -1.82 29.01 0.32
CA THR A 31 -1.23 27.84 -0.31
C THR A 31 -0.16 27.39 0.66
N ILE A 32 -0.47 26.36 1.45
CA ILE A 32 0.42 25.81 2.45
C ILE A 32 1.77 25.53 1.78
N LYS A 33 2.84 26.11 2.32
CA LYS A 33 4.17 26.01 1.72
C LYS A 33 4.68 24.56 1.83
N PRO A 34 5.39 24.05 0.81
CA PRO A 34 6.11 22.78 0.93
C PRO A 34 7.00 22.75 2.18
N GLY A 35 6.99 21.62 2.88
CA GLY A 35 7.68 21.42 4.15
C GLY A 35 6.91 21.90 5.39
N THR A 36 5.78 22.60 5.23
CA THR A 36 4.93 22.95 6.39
C THR A 36 4.38 21.69 7.05
N VAL A 37 4.63 21.57 8.35
CA VAL A 37 4.13 20.51 9.21
C VAL A 37 2.87 21.01 9.92
N THR A 38 1.78 20.25 9.81
CA THR A 38 0.52 20.50 10.52
C THR A 38 0.16 19.26 11.34
N ASP A 39 -0.04 19.44 12.63
CA ASP A 39 -0.49 18.35 13.50
C ASP A 39 -1.98 18.08 13.26
N ALA A 40 -2.34 16.80 13.16
CA ALA A 40 -3.73 16.38 13.07
C ALA A 40 -4.39 16.47 14.45
N ASN A 41 -5.65 16.91 14.48
CA ASN A 41 -6.44 16.89 15.70
C ASN A 41 -6.89 15.46 15.99
N LEU A 42 -6.19 14.78 16.89
CA LEU A 42 -6.56 13.43 17.32
C LEU A 42 -7.62 13.49 18.42
N THR A 43 -8.78 12.90 18.14
CA THR A 43 -9.82 12.68 19.14
C THR A 43 -9.74 11.23 19.60
N TRP A 44 -9.04 10.99 20.71
CA TRP A 44 -9.02 9.67 21.33
C TRP A 44 -10.42 9.31 21.83
N GLY A 45 -10.96 8.20 21.33
CA GLY A 45 -12.35 7.85 21.52
C GLY A 45 -12.71 7.62 22.99
N ARG A 46 -13.92 8.04 23.37
CA ARG A 46 -14.69 7.52 24.50
C ARG A 46 -15.86 6.73 23.93
N THR A 47 -16.02 5.45 24.27
CA THR A 47 -17.30 4.78 24.06
C THR A 47 -18.36 5.50 24.90
N PRO A 48 -19.53 5.85 24.34
CA PRO A 48 -20.68 6.27 25.14
C PRO A 48 -21.13 5.14 26.07
N ASP A 49 -21.53 5.52 27.28
CA ASP A 49 -22.29 4.76 28.29
C ASP A 49 -22.84 3.39 27.87
N ASP A 50 -22.05 2.32 28.06
CA ASP A 50 -22.63 1.07 28.52
C ASP A 50 -22.68 1.14 30.04
N LYS A 51 -23.87 1.49 30.57
CA LYS A 51 -24.22 1.42 32.01
C LYS A 51 -24.15 0.02 32.62
N TYR A 52 -23.57 -0.95 31.93
CA TYR A 52 -23.43 -2.31 32.39
C TYR A 52 -21.96 -2.73 32.32
N SER A 53 -21.38 -2.89 33.51
CA SER A 53 -20.09 -3.53 33.77
C SER A 53 -18.86 -2.86 33.13
N ALA A 54 -18.14 -2.07 33.94
CA ALA A 54 -16.69 -2.25 33.98
C ALA A 54 -16.46 -3.77 33.98
N PRO A 55 -15.62 -4.35 33.10
CA PRO A 55 -15.51 -5.80 32.97
C PRO A 55 -15.30 -6.38 34.37
N SER A 56 -16.34 -7.02 34.90
CA SER A 56 -16.41 -7.59 36.25
C SER A 56 -15.66 -8.92 36.28
N GLY A 57 -14.45 -8.86 35.75
CA GLY A 57 -13.57 -9.97 35.45
C GLY A 57 -12.22 -9.47 34.93
N ILE A 58 -11.72 -8.34 35.44
CA ILE A 58 -10.27 -8.14 35.48
C ILE A 58 -9.78 -9.16 36.50
N ILE A 59 -9.35 -10.33 36.03
CA ILE A 59 -8.61 -11.26 36.85
C ILE A 59 -7.28 -10.56 37.16
N TYR A 60 -7.24 -9.83 38.26
CA TYR A 60 -6.00 -9.64 38.98
C TYR A 60 -5.59 -11.04 39.44
N THR A 61 -4.72 -11.70 38.68
CA THR A 61 -3.79 -12.59 39.36
C THR A 61 -2.86 -11.65 40.13
N GLU A 62 -3.25 -11.30 41.35
CA GLU A 62 -2.31 -10.83 42.37
C GLU A 62 -1.26 -11.94 42.50
N VAL A 63 -0.20 -11.88 41.71
CA VAL A 63 1.01 -12.62 42.03
C VAL A 63 1.70 -11.79 43.11
N ASN A 64 1.17 -11.90 44.32
CA ASN A 64 1.92 -11.60 45.53
C ASN A 64 3.14 -12.52 45.51
N HIS A 65 4.30 -12.06 45.05
CA HIS A 65 5.60 -12.50 45.57
C HIS A 65 6.66 -11.42 45.36
N TYR A 66 6.94 -10.76 46.48
CA TYR A 66 8.21 -10.13 46.80
C TYR A 66 9.37 -11.09 46.43
N ASN A 67 10.36 -10.62 45.65
CA ASN A 67 11.71 -11.19 45.47
C ASN A 67 12.09 -12.00 44.21
N ASP A 68 11.41 -11.91 43.06
CA ASP A 68 11.97 -12.53 41.84
C ASP A 68 12.10 -11.56 40.65
N VAL A 69 13.25 -10.87 40.63
CA VAL A 69 13.60 -9.86 39.63
C VAL A 69 14.70 -10.36 38.68
N ARG A 70 14.93 -11.68 38.58
CA ARG A 70 16.07 -12.19 37.80
C ARG A 70 15.63 -13.30 36.85
N ASN A 71 15.84 -13.03 35.56
CA ASN A 71 15.62 -13.91 34.41
C ASN A 71 14.17 -14.03 33.90
N HIS A 72 13.75 -13.02 33.15
CA HIS A 72 12.65 -13.17 32.19
C HIS A 72 13.26 -13.23 30.79
N GLY A 73 13.47 -14.45 30.29
CA GLY A 73 14.01 -14.69 28.96
C GLY A 73 13.05 -14.22 27.87
N ILE A 74 13.60 -13.58 26.84
CA ILE A 74 12.90 -13.17 25.61
C ILE A 74 12.17 -14.37 25.00
N ASN A 75 10.85 -14.30 24.87
CA ASN A 75 10.08 -15.36 24.21
C ASN A 75 10.21 -15.28 22.68
N ARG A 76 11.06 -16.13 22.09
CA ARG A 76 11.11 -16.31 20.62
C ARG A 76 9.81 -16.92 20.06
N ASN A 77 9.04 -17.69 20.83
CA ASN A 77 7.83 -18.35 20.34
C ASN A 77 6.63 -17.40 20.14
N ALA A 78 6.53 -16.29 20.89
CA ALA A 78 5.49 -15.27 20.65
C ALA A 78 5.79 -14.49 19.36
N ILE A 79 7.08 -14.21 19.12
CA ILE A 79 7.59 -13.62 17.88
C ILE A 79 7.35 -14.55 16.69
N GLU A 80 7.56 -15.87 16.85
CA GLU A 80 7.33 -16.85 15.79
C GLU A 80 5.84 -17.11 15.49
N LYS A 81 4.93 -16.88 16.45
CA LYS A 81 3.50 -17.24 16.31
C LYS A 81 2.56 -16.09 15.94
N ASN A 82 3.00 -14.83 15.83
CA ASN A 82 2.16 -13.69 15.41
C ASN A 82 0.81 -13.62 16.14
N SER A 83 0.88 -13.51 17.47
CA SER A 83 -0.01 -14.21 18.41
C SER A 83 -1.45 -13.71 18.58
N PHE A 84 -1.85 -12.59 17.97
CA PHE A 84 -3.25 -12.14 18.02
C PHE A 84 -3.86 -11.95 16.63
N THR A 85 -5.15 -12.30 16.52
CA THR A 85 -6.01 -11.98 15.37
C THR A 85 -6.85 -10.74 15.69
N TRP A 86 -7.40 -10.08 14.67
CA TRP A 86 -8.35 -8.99 14.89
C TRP A 86 -9.54 -9.43 15.75
N ALA A 87 -10.03 -10.65 15.57
CA ALA A 87 -11.08 -11.22 16.42
C ALA A 87 -10.70 -11.30 17.91
N ASP A 88 -9.41 -11.47 18.22
CA ASP A 88 -8.93 -11.53 19.59
C ASP A 88 -8.97 -10.17 20.30
N VAL A 89 -8.84 -9.09 19.54
CA VAL A 89 -8.62 -7.74 20.06
C VAL A 89 -9.74 -6.74 19.72
N LYS A 90 -10.65 -7.08 18.79
CA LYS A 90 -11.73 -6.18 18.35
C LYS A 90 -12.69 -5.77 19.48
N ASN A 91 -12.82 -6.63 20.49
CA ASN A 91 -13.66 -6.41 21.66
C ASN A 91 -12.92 -5.76 22.84
N LEU A 92 -11.61 -5.47 22.70
CA LEU A 92 -10.92 -4.67 23.70
C LEU A 92 -11.55 -3.27 23.74
N SER A 93 -12.15 -2.93 24.87
CA SER A 93 -12.68 -1.59 25.13
C SER A 93 -11.54 -0.59 25.07
N TYR A 94 -11.56 0.34 24.12
CA TYR A 94 -10.58 1.41 24.10
C TYR A 94 -10.77 2.31 25.33
N SER A 95 -9.67 2.80 25.89
CA SER A 95 -9.67 3.40 27.22
C SER A 95 -10.52 4.68 27.32
N GLN A 96 -11.30 4.80 28.40
CA GLN A 96 -12.37 5.81 28.55
C GLN A 96 -11.94 7.14 29.20
N THR A 97 -10.64 7.38 29.41
CA THR A 97 -10.16 8.60 30.10
C THR A 97 -9.19 9.40 29.23
N SER A 98 -9.16 10.72 29.43
CA SER A 98 -8.25 11.65 28.71
C SER A 98 -6.78 11.49 29.09
N ASN A 99 -6.46 10.62 30.06
CA ASN A 99 -5.15 10.53 30.72
C ASN A 99 -4.45 9.19 30.45
N VAL A 100 -4.74 8.55 29.33
CA VAL A 100 -4.32 7.17 29.03
C VAL A 100 -2.93 7.06 28.40
N TRP A 101 -2.39 8.23 28.07
CA TRP A 101 -1.10 8.38 27.45
C TRP A 101 -0.21 9.24 28.33
N ASP A 102 1.06 8.89 28.44
CA ASP A 102 2.05 9.83 28.95
C ASP A 102 2.27 10.92 27.89
N ARG A 103 2.21 12.20 28.29
CA ARG A 103 2.56 13.32 27.40
C ARG A 103 4.03 13.71 27.57
N GLY A 104 4.87 12.70 27.81
CA GLY A 104 6.28 12.80 28.16
C GLY A 104 6.54 13.45 29.51
N ALA A 105 5.59 13.48 30.44
CA ALA A 105 5.74 14.13 31.75
C ALA A 105 5.76 13.14 32.92
N TYR A 106 5.37 11.89 32.70
CA TYR A 106 4.87 11.02 33.77
C TYR A 106 5.80 9.85 34.09
N TYR A 107 6.44 9.27 33.07
CA TYR A 107 7.47 8.26 33.26
C TYR A 107 8.80 8.99 33.48
N ASP A 108 9.39 8.88 34.66
CA ASP A 108 10.75 9.36 34.90
C ASP A 108 11.57 8.20 35.45
N LEU A 109 12.30 7.53 34.56
CA LEU A 109 13.24 6.46 34.91
C LEU A 109 14.25 6.90 35.98
N THR A 110 14.52 8.20 36.11
CA THR A 110 15.48 8.71 37.10
C THR A 110 14.92 8.72 38.52
N SER A 111 13.60 8.72 38.68
CA SER A 111 12.93 8.77 39.98
C SER A 111 12.65 7.39 40.61
N GLY A 112 12.82 6.29 39.85
CA GLY A 112 12.58 4.93 40.32
C GLY A 112 11.11 4.57 40.60
N ASN A 113 10.19 5.53 40.51
CA ASN A 113 8.76 5.31 40.68
C ASN A 113 8.12 5.03 39.32
N LYS A 114 7.67 3.79 39.09
CA LYS A 114 6.72 3.45 38.03
C LYS A 114 5.31 3.59 38.62
N PRO A 115 4.55 4.66 38.35
CA PRO A 115 3.24 4.78 38.96
C PRO A 115 2.31 3.75 38.30
N SER A 116 1.67 2.92 39.12
CA SER A 116 0.75 1.88 38.67
C SER A 116 -0.51 2.53 38.12
N HIS A 117 -0.68 2.55 36.80
CA HIS A 117 -1.91 3.03 36.20
C HIS A 117 -2.39 2.11 35.10
N ASN A 118 -3.64 1.69 35.25
CA ASN A 118 -4.40 0.94 34.26
C ASN A 118 -4.95 1.90 33.21
N TYR A 119 -4.07 2.34 32.30
CA TYR A 119 -4.41 3.32 31.28
C TYR A 119 -5.14 2.74 30.06
N ALA A 120 -5.35 1.42 29.94
CA ALA A 120 -6.14 0.81 28.88
C ALA A 120 -6.74 -0.53 29.31
N SER A 121 -7.78 -1.00 28.61
CA SER A 121 -8.15 -2.41 28.70
C SER A 121 -7.02 -3.24 28.09
N TRP A 122 -6.69 -4.35 28.74
CA TRP A 122 -5.66 -5.26 28.30
C TRP A 122 -6.27 -6.65 28.23
N LYS A 123 -5.79 -7.45 27.27
CA LYS A 123 -6.04 -8.89 27.22
C LYS A 123 -4.72 -9.61 27.35
N ARG A 124 -4.63 -10.45 28.37
CA ARG A 124 -3.50 -11.34 28.60
C ARG A 124 -3.63 -12.57 27.73
N PHE A 125 -2.62 -12.81 26.91
CA PHE A 125 -2.46 -14.04 26.14
C PHE A 125 -1.46 -14.91 26.87
N SER A 126 -1.94 -15.99 27.49
CA SER A 126 -1.08 -17.02 28.07
C SER A 126 -0.92 -18.15 27.06
N THR A 127 0.31 -18.43 26.63
CA THR A 127 0.60 -19.45 25.61
C THR A 127 1.05 -20.80 26.19
N GLY A 128 1.02 -20.98 27.52
CA GLY A 128 1.50 -22.19 28.19
C GLY A 128 0.52 -22.79 29.20
N LYS A 129 0.39 -24.12 29.22
CA LYS A 129 -0.14 -24.85 30.37
C LYS A 129 0.92 -24.83 31.47
N TYR A 130 0.50 -24.56 32.70
CA TYR A 130 1.29 -24.72 33.92
C TYR A 130 1.90 -26.13 33.95
N LYS A 131 3.18 -26.29 33.62
CA LYS A 131 3.91 -27.53 33.85
C LYS A 131 4.67 -27.39 35.16
N LYS A 132 4.04 -27.82 36.25
CA LYS A 132 4.70 -27.95 37.55
C LYS A 132 5.53 -29.24 37.53
N GLU A 133 6.71 -29.21 36.96
CA GLU A 133 7.65 -30.32 37.10
C GLU A 133 8.47 -30.06 38.37
N TRP A 134 8.18 -30.82 39.43
CA TRP A 134 8.92 -30.79 40.69
C TRP A 134 10.28 -31.45 40.48
N PHE A 135 11.24 -30.70 39.93
CA PHE A 135 12.65 -31.10 39.95
C PHE A 135 13.50 -30.02 40.61
N ASP A 136 14.48 -30.53 41.34
CA ASP A 136 15.25 -29.91 42.39
C ASP A 136 15.91 -28.56 41.98
N TRP A 137 15.71 -27.53 42.82
CA TRP A 137 16.45 -26.27 42.96
C TRP A 137 16.61 -25.25 41.81
N GLU A 138 15.99 -25.40 40.63
CA GLU A 138 16.00 -24.34 39.59
C GLU A 138 14.56 -23.96 39.17
N TYR A 139 14.00 -22.89 39.75
CA TYR A 139 12.73 -22.32 39.28
C TYR A 139 12.95 -21.74 37.87
N LYS A 140 12.46 -22.43 36.84
CA LYS A 140 12.32 -21.89 35.49
C LYS A 140 10.85 -21.71 35.18
N ASP A 141 10.33 -20.55 35.55
CA ASP A 141 9.00 -20.11 35.15
C ASP A 141 9.01 -19.77 33.65
N GLU A 142 8.55 -20.70 32.81
CA GLU A 142 8.32 -20.45 31.37
C GLU A 142 6.96 -19.76 31.12
N TYR A 143 6.61 -18.77 31.94
CA TYR A 143 5.47 -17.92 31.61
C TYR A 143 5.88 -16.95 30.51
N THR A 144 5.29 -17.15 29.34
CA THR A 144 5.34 -16.16 28.29
C THR A 144 3.96 -15.53 28.15
N ASN A 145 3.63 -14.70 29.14
CA ASN A 145 2.41 -13.91 29.10
C ASN A 145 2.69 -12.66 28.28
N THR A 146 1.84 -12.41 27.29
CA THR A 146 1.86 -11.16 26.52
C THR A 146 0.58 -10.41 26.80
N ASP A 147 0.70 -9.16 27.24
CA ASP A 147 -0.44 -8.28 27.45
C ASP A 147 -0.60 -7.37 26.23
N ILE A 148 -1.80 -7.33 25.66
CA ILE A 148 -2.11 -6.46 24.53
C ILE A 148 -3.03 -5.34 24.97
N ARG A 149 -2.60 -4.10 24.73
CA ARG A 149 -3.36 -2.87 24.97
C ARG A 149 -3.84 -2.29 23.65
N ARG A 150 -5.03 -1.68 23.66
CA ARG A 150 -5.62 -1.03 22.48
C ARG A 150 -5.95 0.43 22.74
N PHE A 151 -5.54 1.30 21.83
CA PHE A 151 -5.85 2.72 21.82
C PHE A 151 -6.45 3.11 20.48
N ARG A 152 -7.51 3.91 20.49
CA ARG A 152 -8.18 4.33 19.27
C ARG A 152 -8.44 5.83 19.27
N ALA A 153 -8.11 6.48 18.17
CA ALA A 153 -8.46 7.87 17.90
C ALA A 153 -9.00 8.03 16.48
N THR A 154 -9.64 9.17 16.23
CA THR A 154 -9.93 9.65 14.88
C THR A 154 -9.14 10.93 14.58
N PHE A 155 -8.86 11.17 13.31
CA PHE A 155 -8.33 12.42 12.81
C PHE A 155 -8.89 12.72 11.42
N GLU A 156 -8.94 13.99 11.06
CA GLU A 156 -9.27 14.44 9.72
C GLU A 156 -8.00 14.87 8.97
N VAL A 157 -8.01 14.71 7.64
CA VAL A 157 -7.00 15.33 6.78
C VAL A 157 -7.16 16.85 6.88
N PRO A 158 -6.12 17.62 7.29
CA PRO A 158 -6.25 19.06 7.46
C PRO A 158 -6.48 19.78 6.13
N GLN A 159 -7.04 20.99 6.21
CA GLN A 159 -7.20 21.86 5.03
C GLN A 159 -5.87 22.09 4.32
N GLY A 160 -5.88 22.03 2.98
CA GLY A 160 -4.68 22.16 2.16
C GLY A 160 -3.81 20.90 2.04
N TYR A 161 -4.20 19.78 2.66
CA TYR A 161 -3.51 18.49 2.55
C TYR A 161 -4.33 17.44 1.77
N SER A 162 -3.65 16.45 1.20
CA SER A 162 -4.25 15.34 0.45
C SER A 162 -3.38 14.08 0.49
N ALA A 163 -3.83 13.03 -0.22
CA ALA A 163 -3.10 11.77 -0.41
C ALA A 163 -1.69 11.90 -1.01
N THR A 164 -1.32 13.06 -1.57
CA THR A 164 0.02 13.32 -2.11
C THR A 164 1.00 13.88 -1.07
N ASP A 165 0.51 14.25 0.10
CA ASP A 165 1.31 14.79 1.20
C ASP A 165 1.85 13.67 2.08
N SER A 166 2.94 13.95 2.81
CA SER A 166 3.53 12.96 3.70
C SER A 166 2.80 12.94 5.04
N VAL A 167 2.61 11.75 5.60
CA VAL A 167 2.01 11.59 6.93
C VAL A 167 2.96 10.82 7.83
N ARG A 168 3.27 11.43 8.97
CA ARG A 168 4.16 10.88 9.98
C ARG A 168 3.40 10.64 11.28
N ILE A 169 3.66 9.51 11.92
CA ILE A 169 3.34 9.30 13.32
C ILE A 169 4.60 9.38 14.18
N SER A 170 4.50 10.03 15.34
CA SER A 170 5.61 10.24 16.29
C SER A 170 5.10 10.48 17.71
N SER A 171 5.98 10.60 18.70
CA SER A 171 5.62 11.05 20.05
C SER A 171 5.22 12.52 20.10
N VAL A 172 4.29 12.89 20.99
CA VAL A 172 4.02 14.30 21.35
C VAL A 172 5.20 14.97 22.08
N ALA A 173 6.14 14.19 22.62
CA ALA A 173 7.26 14.68 23.42
C ALA A 173 8.54 14.93 22.60
N GLN A 174 8.42 15.22 21.29
CA GLN A 174 9.55 15.35 20.36
C GLN A 174 10.69 16.24 20.89
N SER A 175 10.35 17.38 21.52
CA SER A 175 11.34 18.33 22.03
C SER A 175 12.28 17.70 23.07
N ARG A 176 11.77 16.76 23.87
CA ARG A 176 12.55 16.00 24.87
C ARG A 176 13.52 15.01 24.22
N TYR A 177 13.23 14.59 23.00
CA TYR A 177 14.02 13.62 22.25
C TYR A 177 14.81 14.26 21.11
N SER A 178 14.99 15.59 21.12
CA SER A 178 15.68 16.33 20.05
C SER A 178 17.08 15.79 19.71
N GLY A 179 17.78 15.17 20.68
CA GLY A 179 19.06 14.49 20.47
C GLY A 179 18.99 13.18 19.68
N ILE A 180 17.80 12.67 19.36
CA ILE A 180 17.57 11.40 18.66
C ILE A 180 16.63 11.67 17.49
N ASN A 181 17.14 11.57 16.26
CA ASN A 181 16.38 11.83 15.03
C ASN A 181 15.62 13.19 15.03
N GLY A 182 16.20 14.20 15.68
CA GLY A 182 15.57 15.52 15.82
C GLY A 182 14.25 15.50 16.60
N GLY A 183 14.03 14.50 17.46
CA GLY A 183 12.78 14.31 18.19
C GLY A 183 11.74 13.44 17.47
N ASN A 184 11.99 13.09 16.21
CA ASN A 184 11.06 12.33 15.39
C ASN A 184 11.22 10.83 15.64
N ILE A 185 10.64 10.38 16.74
CA ILE A 185 10.64 8.95 17.09
C ILE A 185 9.23 8.47 17.40
N VAL A 186 9.01 7.18 17.20
CA VAL A 186 7.90 6.44 17.78
C VAL A 186 8.48 5.70 18.99
N PRO A 187 8.15 6.10 20.23
CA PRO A 187 8.55 5.35 21.40
C PRO A 187 7.78 4.05 21.41
N ILE A 188 8.45 2.97 21.79
CA ILE A 188 7.87 1.63 21.77
C ILE A 188 8.16 0.98 23.10
N ASN A 189 7.26 0.14 23.56
CA ASN A 189 7.53 -0.77 24.67
C ASN A 189 8.14 -2.04 24.08
N ASP A 190 7.36 -3.12 23.97
CA ASP A 190 7.80 -4.32 23.28
C ASP A 190 7.45 -4.27 21.80
N ASN A 191 6.21 -4.53 21.40
CA ASN A 191 5.79 -4.36 20.00
C ASN A 191 4.64 -3.36 19.90
N ILE A 192 4.57 -2.64 18.78
CA ILE A 192 3.47 -1.74 18.44
C ILE A 192 2.98 -2.04 17.04
N TYR A 193 1.66 -2.02 16.86
CA TYR A 193 0.96 -2.20 15.60
C TYR A 193 -0.03 -1.06 15.43
N ILE A 194 0.05 -0.36 14.30
CA ILE A 194 -0.81 0.77 14.00
C ILE A 194 -1.58 0.47 12.74
N PHE A 195 -2.90 0.42 12.87
CA PHE A 195 -3.83 0.23 11.77
C PHE A 195 -4.52 1.56 11.46
N LEU A 196 -4.54 1.94 10.19
CA LEU A 196 -5.23 3.13 9.71
C LEU A 196 -6.27 2.78 8.65
N TYR A 197 -7.48 3.27 8.83
CA TYR A 197 -8.61 3.03 7.93
C TYR A 197 -9.59 4.20 7.96
N LYS A 198 -10.37 4.35 6.88
CA LYS A 198 -11.40 5.38 6.80
C LYS A 198 -12.48 5.10 7.84
N GLU A 199 -13.02 6.15 8.46
CA GLU A 199 -14.07 5.98 9.45
C GLU A 199 -15.30 5.27 8.85
N GLY A 200 -15.83 4.28 9.56
CA GLY A 200 -16.95 3.45 9.11
C GLY A 200 -16.57 2.14 8.40
N GLU A 201 -15.28 1.90 8.11
CA GLU A 201 -14.81 0.61 7.57
C GLU A 201 -14.99 -0.52 8.59
N ASP A 202 -15.47 -1.67 8.14
CA ASP A 202 -15.57 -2.89 8.95
C ASP A 202 -14.29 -3.71 8.82
N ILE A 203 -13.58 -3.88 9.93
CA ILE A 203 -12.27 -4.51 9.98
C ILE A 203 -12.39 -5.89 10.61
N ASP A 204 -11.84 -6.90 9.96
CA ASP A 204 -11.86 -8.30 10.38
C ASP A 204 -10.51 -9.00 10.17
N ASN A 205 -10.46 -10.31 10.45
CA ASN A 205 -9.24 -11.10 10.28
C ASN A 205 -8.79 -11.25 8.82
N ASN A 206 -9.70 -11.09 7.87
CA ASN A 206 -9.43 -11.27 6.44
C ASN A 206 -8.85 -10.00 5.83
N ASN A 207 -9.26 -8.83 6.31
CA ASN A 207 -8.87 -7.54 5.73
C ASN A 207 -7.92 -6.71 6.61
N CYS A 208 -7.71 -7.00 7.90
CA CYS A 208 -6.94 -6.14 8.79
C CYS A 208 -5.52 -5.82 8.28
N MET A 209 -4.89 -6.76 7.57
CA MET A 209 -3.54 -6.59 7.02
C MET A 209 -3.46 -5.59 5.85
N LYS A 210 -4.60 -5.26 5.23
CA LYS A 210 -4.71 -4.14 4.29
C LYS A 210 -4.45 -2.81 5.00
N TYR A 211 -4.85 -2.72 6.27
CA TYR A 211 -4.85 -1.49 7.05
C TYR A 211 -3.67 -1.37 8.02
N LEU A 212 -2.81 -2.39 8.15
CA LEU A 212 -1.58 -2.27 8.95
C LEU A 212 -0.63 -1.27 8.31
N SER A 213 -0.55 -0.07 8.88
CA SER A 213 0.23 1.04 8.33
C SER A 213 1.65 1.11 8.85
N PHE A 214 1.85 0.72 10.11
CA PHE A 214 3.15 0.71 10.75
C PHE A 214 3.20 -0.39 11.82
N TRP A 215 4.34 -1.06 11.92
CA TRP A 215 4.62 -1.91 13.08
C TRP A 215 6.13 -1.99 13.34
N THR A 216 6.47 -2.14 14.61
CA THR A 216 7.86 -2.32 15.05
C THR A 216 7.85 -2.92 16.46
N GLY A 217 9.04 -3.13 17.01
CA GLY A 217 9.19 -3.58 18.38
C GLY A 217 10.50 -4.27 18.66
N THR A 218 10.67 -4.82 19.86
CA THR A 218 11.79 -5.69 20.25
C THR A 218 11.96 -6.87 19.28
N SER A 219 10.91 -7.27 18.58
CA SER A 219 10.97 -8.24 17.47
C SER A 219 11.85 -7.79 16.30
N ASN A 220 11.99 -6.47 16.09
CA ASN A 220 12.80 -5.85 15.03
C ASN A 220 14.14 -5.29 15.54
N GLN A 221 14.60 -5.67 16.75
CA GLN A 221 15.83 -5.10 17.34
C GLN A 221 17.12 -5.59 16.65
N SER A 222 17.10 -6.80 16.10
CA SER A 222 18.27 -7.45 15.47
C SER A 222 18.21 -7.42 13.94
N GLY A 223 17.24 -6.71 13.37
CA GLY A 223 16.98 -6.66 11.93
C GLY A 223 15.49 -6.50 11.65
N ILE A 224 15.17 -6.09 10.43
CA ILE A 224 13.78 -5.95 9.98
C ILE A 224 13.21 -7.35 9.71
N VAL A 225 12.13 -7.69 10.39
CA VAL A 225 11.36 -8.92 10.18
C VAL A 225 10.00 -8.59 9.56
N SER A 226 9.22 -9.62 9.20
CA SER A 226 7.89 -9.44 8.63
C SER A 226 6.79 -9.96 9.57
N TYR A 227 5.75 -9.17 9.79
CA TYR A 227 4.53 -9.57 10.48
C TYR A 227 3.44 -9.81 9.44
N ARG A 228 3.01 -11.06 9.30
CA ARG A 228 1.99 -11.49 8.31
C ARG A 228 2.26 -10.94 6.89
N GLY A 229 3.50 -11.02 6.44
CA GLY A 229 3.94 -10.56 5.11
C GLY A 229 4.23 -9.06 5.00
N ARG A 230 4.05 -8.26 6.05
CA ARG A 230 4.42 -6.84 6.09
C ARG A 230 5.76 -6.64 6.80
N LYS A 231 6.76 -6.10 6.10
CA LYS A 231 8.04 -5.70 6.71
C LYS A 231 7.80 -4.68 7.83
N GLY A 232 8.51 -4.82 8.95
CA GLY A 232 8.47 -3.87 10.06
C GLY A 232 9.44 -2.71 9.90
N THR A 233 9.47 -1.85 10.91
CA THR A 233 10.50 -0.82 11.07
C THR A 233 11.55 -1.30 12.08
N LEU A 234 12.82 -0.97 11.86
CA LEU A 234 13.91 -1.30 12.78
C LEU A 234 13.68 -0.64 14.15
N ALA A 235 13.68 -1.44 15.21
CA ALA A 235 13.65 -0.94 16.58
C ALA A 235 15.07 -0.69 17.09
N ARG A 236 15.23 0.36 17.89
CA ARG A 236 16.49 0.79 18.49
C ARG A 236 16.30 0.96 19.99
N GLN A 237 17.35 0.69 20.73
CA GLN A 237 17.43 1.00 22.15
C GLN A 237 18.53 2.03 22.39
N THR A 238 18.26 3.02 23.22
CA THR A 238 19.31 3.88 23.79
C THR A 238 19.46 3.57 25.27
N MET A 239 20.69 3.26 25.69
CA MET A 239 21.00 3.06 27.11
C MET A 239 21.22 4.38 27.85
N ASN A 240 21.34 5.50 27.13
CA ASN A 240 21.44 6.82 27.74
C ASN A 240 20.05 7.34 28.12
N ARG A 241 19.96 8.03 29.26
CA ARG A 241 18.77 8.72 29.82
C ARG A 241 18.10 9.76 28.87
N ASN A 242 18.50 9.78 27.60
CA ASN A 242 17.95 10.61 26.52
C ASN A 242 16.49 10.28 26.21
N LEU A 243 16.00 9.09 26.58
CA LEU A 243 14.58 8.74 26.60
C LEU A 243 14.10 8.55 28.05
N SER A 244 14.16 9.61 28.85
CA SER A 244 13.76 9.57 30.27
C SER A 244 12.30 9.18 30.50
N HIS A 245 11.46 9.28 29.46
CA HIS A 245 10.01 9.07 29.50
C HIS A 245 9.53 7.80 28.79
N THR A 246 10.46 6.94 28.36
CA THR A 246 10.14 5.62 27.82
C THR A 246 11.06 4.59 28.48
N ASP A 247 10.92 3.32 28.15
CA ASP A 247 11.84 2.26 28.58
C ASP A 247 13.17 2.23 27.79
N GLY A 248 13.43 3.25 26.97
CA GLY A 248 14.62 3.37 26.13
C GLY A 248 14.47 2.80 24.73
N TRP A 249 13.34 2.16 24.40
CA TRP A 249 13.08 1.63 23.07
C TRP A 249 12.33 2.63 22.19
N TYR A 250 12.71 2.67 20.91
CA TYR A 250 12.07 3.51 19.92
C TYR A 250 12.30 3.01 18.49
N ALA A 251 11.51 3.53 17.56
CA ALA A 251 11.79 3.50 16.13
C ALA A 251 11.90 4.93 15.60
N ASN A 252 12.68 5.13 14.54
CA ASN A 252 12.71 6.42 13.85
C ASN A 252 11.34 6.68 13.21
N ALA A 253 10.81 7.89 13.40
CA ALA A 253 9.64 8.37 12.70
C ALA A 253 10.05 9.11 11.43
N ASP A 254 10.22 8.35 10.34
CA ASP A 254 10.50 8.94 9.04
C ASP A 254 9.33 9.83 8.57
N ILE A 255 9.63 10.78 7.67
CA ILE A 255 8.71 11.84 7.24
C ILE A 255 7.38 11.30 6.66
N ASN A 256 7.35 10.06 6.21
CA ASN A 256 6.15 9.42 5.66
C ASN A 256 5.94 7.98 6.18
N ASN A 257 6.25 7.73 7.46
CA ASN A 257 6.23 6.37 8.02
C ASN A 257 4.85 5.69 8.08
N ILE A 258 3.76 6.44 7.90
CA ILE A 258 2.39 5.89 7.82
C ILE A 258 1.62 6.31 6.58
N GLY A 259 1.99 7.43 5.93
CA GLY A 259 1.20 8.01 4.84
C GLY A 259 1.21 7.16 3.58
N GLU A 260 2.33 6.51 3.25
CA GLU A 260 2.39 5.58 2.10
C GLU A 260 1.38 4.44 2.26
N SER A 261 1.40 3.74 3.40
CA SER A 261 0.47 2.65 3.69
C SER A 261 -0.99 3.12 3.78
N LEU A 262 -1.23 4.32 4.33
CA LEU A 262 -2.55 4.90 4.44
C LEU A 262 -3.14 5.17 3.04
N PHE A 263 -2.43 5.95 2.22
CA PHE A 263 -2.97 6.46 0.96
C PHE A 263 -2.91 5.48 -0.20
N VAL A 264 -2.17 4.37 -0.08
CA VAL A 264 -2.33 3.22 -1.00
C VAL A 264 -3.78 2.72 -1.01
N ASN A 265 -4.45 2.73 0.15
CA ASN A 265 -5.84 2.30 0.25
C ASN A 265 -6.85 3.41 -0.07
N TYR A 266 -6.43 4.67 -0.02
CA TYR A 266 -7.29 5.85 -0.17
C TYR A 266 -6.59 6.92 -1.04
N PRO A 267 -6.35 6.63 -2.32
CA PRO A 267 -5.56 7.50 -3.21
C PRO A 267 -6.28 8.83 -3.55
N ASP A 268 -7.57 8.92 -3.27
CA ASP A 268 -8.42 10.09 -3.44
C ASP A 268 -8.69 10.85 -2.13
N ALA A 269 -8.04 10.47 -1.03
CA ALA A 269 -8.18 11.13 0.26
C ALA A 269 -7.80 12.62 0.17
N LYS A 270 -8.65 13.45 0.76
CA LYS A 270 -8.54 14.92 0.72
C LYS A 270 -8.95 15.54 2.05
N ALA A 271 -8.67 16.83 2.20
CA ALA A 271 -9.07 17.61 3.36
C ALA A 271 -10.52 17.34 3.80
N GLY A 272 -10.71 17.08 5.08
CA GLY A 272 -11.99 16.73 5.69
C GLY A 272 -12.37 15.24 5.66
N ASP A 273 -11.63 14.38 4.94
CA ASP A 273 -11.80 12.93 5.11
C ASP A 273 -11.35 12.51 6.52
N SER A 274 -12.21 11.74 7.20
CA SER A 274 -11.96 11.22 8.56
C SER A 274 -11.38 9.80 8.52
N PHE A 275 -10.37 9.57 9.35
CA PHE A 275 -9.68 8.31 9.50
C PHE A 275 -9.61 7.89 10.96
N THR A 276 -9.66 6.57 11.19
CA THR A 276 -9.40 5.96 12.48
C THR A 276 -7.94 5.52 12.54
N ILE A 277 -7.29 5.81 13.67
CA ILE A 277 -6.04 5.21 14.10
C ILE A 277 -6.30 4.22 15.24
N ASP A 278 -5.94 2.96 15.02
CA ASP A 278 -6.11 1.86 15.97
C ASP A 278 -4.73 1.28 16.31
N VAL A 279 -4.29 1.53 17.54
CA VAL A 279 -2.96 1.22 18.04
C VAL A 279 -3.03 0.05 19.00
N PHE A 280 -2.25 -1.00 18.73
CA PHE A 280 -2.07 -2.13 19.61
C PHE A 280 -0.64 -2.15 20.12
N VAL A 281 -0.48 -2.37 21.42
CA VAL A 281 0.82 -2.43 22.08
C VAL A 281 0.93 -3.74 22.83
N GLU A 282 1.99 -4.49 22.56
CA GLU A 282 2.37 -5.68 23.32
C GLU A 282 3.30 -5.31 24.48
N ASP A 283 3.17 -6.08 25.57
CA ASP A 283 3.99 -6.01 26.77
C ASP A 283 4.31 -7.43 27.24
N TYR A 284 5.58 -7.80 27.25
CA TYR A 284 6.07 -9.13 27.61
C TYR A 284 6.44 -9.25 29.10
N ASN A 285 6.58 -8.14 29.83
CA ASN A 285 7.16 -8.18 31.17
C ASN A 285 6.56 -7.19 32.17
N GLY A 286 5.25 -6.92 32.05
CA GLY A 286 4.47 -6.28 33.09
C GLY A 286 4.78 -4.80 33.28
N GLY A 287 5.11 -4.07 32.22
CA GLY A 287 5.00 -2.62 32.22
C GLY A 287 6.18 -1.87 31.63
N GLY A 288 5.93 -1.28 30.47
CA GLY A 288 6.56 -0.04 30.02
C GLY A 288 5.51 1.04 29.70
N ALA A 289 5.94 2.29 29.84
CA ALA A 289 5.16 3.43 29.42
C ALA A 289 5.49 3.78 27.97
N MET A 290 4.48 4.27 27.27
CA MET A 290 4.61 4.79 25.92
C MET A 290 4.00 6.18 25.89
N ASP A 291 4.65 7.10 25.19
CA ASP A 291 4.09 8.43 25.01
C ASP A 291 2.84 8.39 24.14
N GLN A 292 2.01 9.42 24.32
CA GLN A 292 0.99 9.77 23.37
C GLN A 292 1.60 9.94 21.99
N LEU A 293 0.94 9.32 21.02
CA LEU A 293 1.26 9.50 19.62
C LEU A 293 0.56 10.73 19.05
N GLN A 294 1.22 11.37 18.09
CA GLN A 294 0.66 12.42 17.24
C GLN A 294 0.81 12.04 15.78
N VAL A 295 -0.16 12.46 14.98
CA VAL A 295 -0.14 12.36 13.52
C VAL A 295 0.17 13.74 12.97
N GLN A 296 1.16 13.83 12.08
CA GLN A 296 1.60 15.07 11.47
C GLN A 296 1.50 14.94 9.95
N PHE A 297 0.92 15.94 9.32
CA PHE A 297 0.89 16.09 7.88
C PHE A 297 2.00 17.05 7.45
N ILE A 298 2.88 16.60 6.58
CA ILE A 298 3.98 17.40 6.04
C ILE A 298 3.68 17.68 4.58
N LYS A 299 3.56 18.97 4.25
CA LYS A 299 3.16 19.40 2.93
C LYS A 299 4.26 18.99 1.96
N SER A 300 3.95 18.06 1.06
CA SER A 300 4.88 17.68 0.02
C SER A 300 5.05 18.87 -0.91
N GLN A 301 6.27 19.06 -1.41
CA GLN A 301 6.43 19.89 -2.59
C GLN A 301 5.61 19.25 -3.70
N SER A 302 4.79 20.04 -4.40
CA SER A 302 4.16 19.59 -5.65
C SER A 302 5.28 19.29 -6.63
N VAL A 303 5.73 18.04 -6.67
CA VAL A 303 6.73 17.57 -7.60
C VAL A 303 5.99 17.09 -8.84
N SER A 304 5.99 17.88 -9.90
CA SER A 304 5.65 17.40 -11.22
C SER A 304 6.87 16.73 -11.83
N SER A 305 6.94 15.40 -11.81
CA SER A 305 7.93 14.64 -12.58
C SER A 305 7.23 13.77 -13.62
N THR A 306 7.76 13.76 -14.84
CA THR A 306 7.33 12.82 -15.87
C THR A 306 7.83 11.42 -15.51
N VAL A 307 6.93 10.43 -15.57
CA VAL A 307 7.29 9.02 -15.38
C VAL A 307 7.10 8.29 -16.69
N ASN A 308 8.11 7.52 -17.09
CA ASN A 308 8.06 6.61 -18.23
C ASN A 308 7.88 5.18 -17.71
N VAL A 309 6.82 4.49 -18.16
CA VAL A 309 6.64 3.06 -17.87
C VAL A 309 7.06 2.27 -19.10
N GLU A 310 8.07 1.42 -18.94
CA GLU A 310 8.63 0.63 -20.01
C GLU A 310 8.46 -0.87 -19.74
N TYR A 311 8.07 -1.59 -20.79
CA TYR A 311 7.79 -3.02 -20.74
C TYR A 311 8.89 -3.79 -21.48
N TYR A 312 9.40 -4.84 -20.86
CA TYR A 312 10.55 -5.59 -21.33
C TYR A 312 10.30 -7.09 -21.32
N ASP A 313 10.84 -7.79 -22.32
CA ASP A 313 11.01 -9.24 -22.26
C ASP A 313 12.04 -9.56 -21.18
N LYS A 314 11.65 -10.36 -20.18
CA LYS A 314 12.51 -10.76 -19.06
C LYS A 314 13.76 -11.48 -19.52
N ASN A 315 13.66 -12.29 -20.56
CA ASN A 315 14.72 -13.18 -21.04
C ASN A 315 15.68 -12.42 -21.95
N THR A 316 15.16 -11.69 -22.92
CA THR A 316 16.00 -10.99 -23.92
C THR A 316 16.40 -9.58 -23.50
N LYS A 317 15.72 -9.00 -22.51
CA LYS A 317 15.84 -7.59 -22.10
C LYS A 317 15.52 -6.59 -23.21
N ASN A 318 14.89 -7.05 -24.30
CA ASN A 318 14.41 -6.19 -25.37
C ASN A 318 13.09 -5.51 -24.95
N LYS A 319 12.88 -4.28 -25.44
CA LYS A 319 11.65 -3.52 -25.20
C LYS A 319 10.50 -4.16 -25.97
N ILE A 320 9.36 -4.35 -25.30
CA ILE A 320 8.12 -4.78 -25.93
C ILE A 320 7.50 -3.55 -26.60
N ALA A 321 7.03 -3.68 -27.84
CA ALA A 321 6.43 -2.59 -28.63
C ALA A 321 4.99 -2.25 -28.16
N ASP A 322 4.87 -1.96 -26.87
CA ASP A 322 3.67 -1.48 -26.20
C ASP A 322 4.21 -0.62 -25.05
N SER A 323 4.09 0.70 -25.12
CA SER A 323 4.59 1.62 -24.09
C SER A 323 3.51 2.62 -23.70
N LEU A 324 3.38 2.89 -22.41
CA LEU A 324 2.59 4.01 -21.92
C LEU A 324 3.46 5.27 -21.93
N THR A 325 3.01 6.29 -22.64
CA THR A 325 3.64 7.62 -22.65
C THR A 325 2.53 8.65 -22.57
N GLY A 326 2.52 9.46 -21.52
CA GLY A 326 1.49 10.48 -21.36
C GLY A 326 1.41 11.04 -19.95
N GLU A 327 2.16 12.12 -19.71
CA GLU A 327 2.03 13.16 -18.67
C GLU A 327 2.01 12.75 -17.17
N THR A 328 2.16 13.77 -16.31
CA THR A 328 2.74 13.77 -14.95
C THR A 328 2.11 12.82 -13.94
N VAL A 329 2.94 12.07 -13.19
CA VAL A 329 2.51 11.31 -12.01
C VAL A 329 2.77 12.14 -10.75
N SER A 330 1.73 12.40 -9.96
CA SER A 330 1.86 12.97 -8.62
C SER A 330 1.87 11.84 -7.57
N GLY A 331 3.03 11.54 -7.00
CA GLY A 331 3.21 10.52 -5.97
C GLY A 331 4.68 10.20 -5.70
N THR A 332 5.00 9.62 -4.55
CA THR A 332 6.38 9.47 -4.03
C THR A 332 7.04 8.14 -4.38
N VAL A 333 6.26 7.06 -4.61
CA VAL A 333 6.72 5.71 -4.99
C VAL A 333 5.73 5.09 -5.99
N LEU A 334 6.22 4.51 -7.09
CA LEU A 334 5.40 3.75 -8.06
C LEU A 334 5.68 2.26 -8.03
N THR A 335 4.60 1.49 -7.98
CA THR A 335 4.61 0.02 -8.01
C THR A 335 3.84 -0.50 -9.24
N GLU A 336 3.70 -1.83 -9.36
CA GLU A 336 2.98 -2.46 -10.49
C GLU A 336 1.48 -2.22 -10.41
N ASP A 337 0.97 -2.02 -9.19
CA ASP A 337 -0.46 -1.82 -8.90
C ASP A 337 -0.83 -0.33 -8.87
N SER A 338 0.16 0.55 -9.06
CA SER A 338 -0.08 1.99 -9.13
C SER A 338 -0.87 2.36 -10.39
N LEU A 339 -1.64 3.44 -10.30
CA LEU A 339 -2.31 4.08 -11.43
C LEU A 339 -1.51 5.29 -11.90
N VAL A 340 -1.37 5.45 -13.21
CA VAL A 340 -0.78 6.61 -13.88
C VAL A 340 -1.88 7.41 -14.56
N ARG A 341 -1.91 8.72 -14.38
CA ARG A 341 -2.86 9.59 -15.07
C ARG A 341 -2.33 9.92 -16.46
N THR A 342 -3.12 9.62 -17.48
CA THR A 342 -2.87 9.98 -18.88
C THR A 342 -3.92 10.99 -19.35
N GLU A 343 -3.76 11.54 -20.55
CA GLU A 343 -4.77 12.37 -21.23
C GLU A 343 -6.15 11.71 -21.33
N ASN A 344 -6.19 10.37 -21.34
CA ASN A 344 -7.41 9.57 -21.46
C ASN A 344 -7.91 9.01 -20.11
N GLY A 345 -7.35 9.48 -18.99
CA GLY A 345 -7.72 9.04 -17.64
C GLY A 345 -6.66 8.18 -16.95
N ALA A 346 -7.00 7.64 -15.79
CA ALA A 346 -6.10 6.80 -14.99
C ALA A 346 -5.98 5.40 -15.57
N VAL A 347 -4.75 4.94 -15.81
CA VAL A 347 -4.43 3.61 -16.35
C VAL A 347 -3.53 2.84 -15.39
N PRO A 348 -3.68 1.52 -15.25
CA PRO A 348 -2.77 0.71 -14.45
C PRO A 348 -1.39 0.62 -15.07
N VAL A 349 -0.35 0.65 -14.23
CA VAL A 349 1.04 0.47 -14.66
C VAL A 349 1.26 -0.93 -15.22
N LYS A 350 0.78 -1.96 -14.52
CA LYS A 350 0.71 -3.33 -15.02
C LYS A 350 -0.39 -3.46 -16.06
N LYS A 351 -0.03 -3.94 -17.25
CA LYS A 351 -0.93 -4.08 -18.39
C LYS A 351 -1.07 -5.55 -18.80
N LEU A 352 -2.24 -5.91 -19.29
CA LEU A 352 -2.42 -7.13 -20.08
C LEU A 352 -1.90 -6.87 -21.48
N ILE A 353 -0.75 -7.46 -21.83
CA ILE A 353 -0.14 -7.33 -23.15
C ILE A 353 -0.34 -8.67 -23.87
N THR A 354 -1.03 -8.65 -25.02
CA THR A 354 -1.32 -9.88 -25.78
C THR A 354 -0.04 -10.63 -26.14
N GLY A 355 0.01 -11.94 -25.86
CA GLY A 355 1.19 -12.78 -26.08
C GLY A 355 2.24 -12.72 -24.97
N TRP A 356 1.98 -11.97 -23.89
CA TRP A 356 2.90 -11.78 -22.78
C TRP A 356 2.20 -11.98 -21.44
N LYS A 357 2.88 -12.67 -20.54
CA LYS A 357 2.49 -12.85 -19.15
C LYS A 357 3.38 -12.00 -18.26
N TYR A 358 2.77 -11.26 -17.36
CA TYR A 358 3.53 -10.52 -16.35
C TYR A 358 4.29 -11.51 -15.45
N ASP A 359 5.60 -11.31 -15.29
CA ASP A 359 6.46 -12.21 -14.52
C ASP A 359 6.94 -11.55 -13.21
N SER A 360 7.60 -10.38 -13.27
CA SER A 360 8.16 -9.73 -12.07
C SER A 360 8.71 -8.30 -12.31
N LYS A 361 8.97 -7.56 -11.22
CA LYS A 361 9.68 -6.26 -11.18
C LYS A 361 11.21 -6.43 -10.98
N ASP A 362 11.97 -5.46 -11.49
CA ASP A 362 13.26 -5.01 -10.91
C ASP A 362 13.27 -3.47 -10.87
N PRO A 363 13.50 -2.77 -9.74
CA PRO A 363 13.87 -3.26 -8.41
C PRO A 363 12.72 -3.28 -7.39
N VAL A 364 13.03 -3.95 -6.29
CA VAL A 364 12.16 -4.68 -5.35
C VAL A 364 11.17 -3.84 -4.52
N ASP A 365 11.24 -2.51 -4.53
CA ASP A 365 10.40 -1.67 -3.65
C ASP A 365 9.75 -0.46 -4.39
N GLY A 366 9.58 -0.56 -5.72
CA GLY A 366 9.00 0.52 -6.52
C GLY A 366 10.00 1.61 -6.92
N VAL A 367 9.57 2.54 -7.79
CA VAL A 367 10.41 3.67 -8.23
C VAL A 367 10.07 4.90 -7.39
N LEU A 368 11.06 5.38 -6.61
CA LEU A 368 11.00 6.68 -5.95
C LEU A 368 10.96 7.79 -7.01
N VAL A 369 9.87 8.55 -7.06
CA VAL A 369 9.71 9.67 -7.99
C VAL A 369 10.52 10.85 -7.46
N LYS A 370 11.63 11.16 -8.13
CA LYS A 370 12.50 12.28 -7.76
C LYS A 370 12.11 13.55 -8.51
N ALA A 371 12.29 14.69 -7.86
CA ALA A 371 11.97 16.02 -8.40
C ALA A 371 12.91 16.51 -9.51
N ASN A 372 13.99 15.78 -9.79
CA ASN A 372 15.09 16.25 -10.64
C ASN A 372 15.07 15.69 -12.08
N GLY A 373 14.00 15.03 -12.55
CA GLY A 373 13.91 14.59 -13.94
C GLY A 373 12.95 13.43 -14.23
N GLN A 374 13.07 12.87 -15.43
CA GLN A 374 12.30 11.71 -15.90
C GLN A 374 12.62 10.46 -15.06
N ASN A 375 11.60 9.87 -14.43
CA ASN A 375 11.73 8.61 -13.70
C ASN A 375 11.27 7.46 -14.61
N THR A 376 12.00 6.35 -14.67
CA THR A 376 11.62 5.20 -15.52
C THR A 376 11.34 3.97 -14.66
N LEU A 377 10.12 3.44 -14.74
CA LEU A 377 9.72 2.17 -14.15
C LEU A 377 9.74 1.07 -15.22
N LYS A 378 10.55 0.04 -15.00
CA LYS A 378 10.69 -1.10 -15.91
C LYS A 378 9.92 -2.29 -15.37
N LEU A 379 9.06 -2.86 -16.20
CA LEU A 379 8.31 -4.07 -15.90
C LEU A 379 8.74 -5.20 -16.83
N TYR A 380 8.90 -6.40 -16.28
CA TYR A 380 9.37 -7.55 -17.04
C TYR A 380 8.25 -8.59 -17.24
N TYR A 381 8.13 -9.03 -18.48
CA TYR A 381 7.13 -10.00 -18.94
C TYR A 381 7.84 -11.21 -19.55
N THR A 382 7.21 -12.36 -19.47
CA THR A 382 7.61 -13.55 -20.22
C THR A 382 6.61 -13.84 -21.32
N LYS A 383 7.04 -14.54 -22.36
CA LYS A 383 6.14 -14.95 -23.45
C LYS A 383 5.05 -15.84 -22.88
N ASP A 384 3.80 -15.51 -23.18
CA ASP A 384 2.68 -16.36 -22.83
C ASP A 384 2.53 -17.45 -23.89
N THR A 385 2.96 -18.67 -23.57
CA THR A 385 2.86 -19.83 -24.45
C THR A 385 1.42 -20.36 -24.56
N SER A 386 0.51 -19.93 -23.69
CA SER A 386 -0.91 -20.26 -23.77
C SER A 386 -1.70 -19.31 -24.66
N ALA A 387 -1.15 -18.13 -24.97
CA ALA A 387 -1.75 -17.20 -25.90
C ALA A 387 -1.50 -17.68 -27.34
N THR A 388 -2.57 -17.98 -28.06
CA THR A 388 -2.52 -18.50 -29.43
C THR A 388 -3.35 -17.66 -30.39
N LEU A 389 -2.96 -17.62 -31.67
CA LEU A 389 -3.74 -17.05 -32.76
C LEU A 389 -4.43 -18.18 -33.54
N PRO A 390 -5.76 -18.10 -33.77
CA PRO A 390 -6.46 -19.07 -34.59
C PRO A 390 -6.22 -18.79 -36.08
N TYR A 391 -6.09 -19.86 -36.87
CA TYR A 391 -6.07 -19.79 -38.33
C TYR A 391 -6.93 -20.90 -38.94
N THR A 392 -7.35 -20.66 -40.19
CA THR A 392 -8.14 -21.60 -40.98
C THR A 392 -7.42 -21.89 -42.29
N VAL A 393 -7.31 -23.17 -42.65
CA VAL A 393 -6.93 -23.59 -43.99
C VAL A 393 -8.20 -23.90 -44.78
N ARG A 394 -8.33 -23.30 -45.97
CA ARG A 394 -9.44 -23.53 -46.90
C ARG A 394 -8.94 -24.17 -48.18
N TYR A 395 -9.63 -25.21 -48.62
CA TYR A 395 -9.27 -25.96 -49.82
C TYR A 395 -10.21 -25.64 -50.98
N TYR A 396 -9.64 -25.49 -52.17
CA TYR A 396 -10.38 -25.18 -53.39
C TYR A 396 -10.00 -26.18 -54.48
N PHE A 397 -10.99 -26.85 -55.06
CA PHE A 397 -10.81 -27.75 -56.20
C PHE A 397 -11.45 -27.11 -57.43
N ASP A 398 -10.68 -26.91 -58.50
CA ASP A 398 -11.16 -26.22 -59.72
C ASP A 398 -11.80 -24.84 -59.44
N GLY A 399 -11.39 -24.19 -58.35
CA GLY A 399 -11.90 -22.89 -57.89
C GLY A 399 -13.09 -22.96 -56.92
N GLU A 400 -13.65 -24.13 -56.64
CA GLU A 400 -14.76 -24.31 -55.70
C GLU A 400 -14.27 -24.63 -54.28
N HIS A 401 -14.72 -23.85 -53.29
CA HIS A 401 -14.38 -24.04 -51.88
C HIS A 401 -15.02 -25.32 -51.33
N GLN A 402 -14.19 -26.18 -50.75
CA GLN A 402 -14.61 -27.44 -50.13
C GLN A 402 -14.73 -27.24 -48.60
N GLU A 403 -15.88 -26.76 -48.13
CA GLU A 403 -16.11 -26.45 -46.70
C GLU A 403 -15.85 -27.64 -45.77
N GLU A 404 -16.13 -28.87 -46.23
CA GLU A 404 -15.93 -30.10 -45.45
C GLU A 404 -14.44 -30.40 -45.16
N LEU A 405 -13.53 -29.79 -45.91
CA LEU A 405 -12.09 -29.96 -45.75
C LEU A 405 -11.45 -28.84 -44.92
N ASP A 406 -12.22 -27.84 -44.48
CA ASP A 406 -11.68 -26.71 -43.71
C ASP A 406 -11.00 -27.20 -42.43
N TYR A 407 -9.74 -26.80 -42.25
CA TYR A 407 -8.95 -27.16 -41.08
C TYR A 407 -8.71 -25.94 -40.22
N ASN A 408 -9.15 -26.01 -38.96
CA ASN A 408 -8.96 -24.94 -37.98
C ASN A 408 -7.91 -25.37 -36.96
N SER A 409 -6.94 -24.49 -36.73
CA SER A 409 -5.90 -24.74 -35.74
C SER A 409 -5.39 -23.41 -35.18
N THR A 410 -4.35 -23.48 -34.36
CA THR A 410 -3.81 -22.33 -33.65
C THR A 410 -2.29 -22.33 -33.67
N VAL A 411 -1.68 -21.15 -33.74
CA VAL A 411 -0.23 -20.97 -33.58
C VAL A 411 0.06 -20.13 -32.33
N PRO A 412 1.20 -20.34 -31.63
CA PRO A 412 1.57 -19.47 -30.52
C PRO A 412 1.71 -18.01 -30.96
N TYR A 413 1.21 -17.07 -30.15
CA TYR A 413 1.26 -15.64 -30.50
C TYR A 413 2.69 -15.13 -30.71
N HIS A 414 3.66 -15.68 -29.96
CA HIS A 414 5.07 -15.30 -30.05
C HIS A 414 5.85 -15.99 -31.18
N THR A 415 5.21 -16.92 -31.90
CA THR A 415 5.76 -17.63 -33.07
C THR A 415 4.62 -17.91 -34.04
N PRO A 416 4.00 -16.86 -34.61
CA PRO A 416 2.71 -16.97 -35.27
C PRO A 416 2.86 -17.39 -36.74
N THR A 417 3.56 -18.48 -36.98
CA THR A 417 3.92 -18.92 -38.33
C THR A 417 3.41 -20.34 -38.58
N VAL A 418 2.80 -20.56 -39.74
CA VAL A 418 2.37 -21.87 -40.25
C VAL A 418 3.29 -22.25 -41.39
N ASP A 419 3.97 -23.39 -41.27
CA ASP A 419 4.79 -23.98 -42.32
C ASP A 419 4.00 -25.04 -43.10
N THR A 420 4.66 -25.74 -44.02
CA THR A 420 4.06 -26.84 -44.80
C THR A 420 3.56 -27.99 -43.94
N ASN A 421 4.13 -28.21 -42.75
CA ASN A 421 3.68 -29.26 -41.84
C ASN A 421 2.41 -28.87 -41.08
N GLY A 422 2.16 -27.57 -40.93
CA GLY A 422 0.94 -27.03 -40.32
C GLY A 422 -0.28 -27.04 -41.25
N VAL A 423 -0.09 -27.34 -42.54
CA VAL A 423 -1.17 -27.44 -43.53
C VAL A 423 -1.39 -28.91 -43.90
N PRO A 424 -2.53 -29.52 -43.53
CA PRO A 424 -2.83 -30.89 -43.93
C PRO A 424 -2.84 -31.06 -45.45
N ASP A 425 -2.23 -32.15 -45.94
CA ASP A 425 -2.33 -32.50 -47.36
C ASP A 425 -3.67 -33.20 -47.63
N ASN A 426 -4.62 -32.44 -48.17
CA ASN A 426 -5.94 -32.94 -48.58
C ASN A 426 -6.05 -33.06 -50.11
N LYS A 427 -4.92 -33.32 -50.79
CA LYS A 427 -4.88 -33.46 -52.25
C LYS A 427 -5.81 -34.59 -52.73
N PRO A 428 -6.83 -34.29 -53.55
CA PRO A 428 -7.68 -35.32 -54.14
C PRO A 428 -6.96 -36.07 -55.27
N ALA A 429 -7.41 -37.29 -55.55
CA ALA A 429 -6.84 -38.11 -56.61
C ALA A 429 -7.01 -37.43 -57.98
N GLY A 430 -5.92 -37.32 -58.75
CA GLY A 430 -5.93 -36.71 -60.08
C GLY A 430 -5.61 -35.21 -60.13
N TYR A 431 -5.48 -34.54 -58.98
CA TYR A 431 -5.18 -33.12 -58.89
C TYR A 431 -3.70 -32.83 -58.57
N LYS A 432 -3.26 -31.59 -58.81
CA LYS A 432 -1.91 -31.08 -58.47
C LYS A 432 -2.04 -29.73 -57.75
N LEU A 433 -1.14 -29.40 -56.83
CA LEU A 433 -1.18 -28.10 -56.16
C LEU A 433 -0.97 -26.96 -57.18
N ASP A 434 -1.85 -25.97 -57.17
CA ASP A 434 -1.70 -24.69 -57.86
C ASP A 434 -0.96 -23.73 -56.92
N GLU A 435 0.37 -23.76 -56.97
CA GLU A 435 1.25 -22.94 -56.13
C GLU A 435 1.04 -21.44 -56.36
N GLU A 436 0.67 -21.03 -57.58
CA GLU A 436 0.49 -19.61 -57.93
C GLU A 436 -0.78 -19.01 -57.29
N LYS A 437 -1.85 -19.80 -57.15
CA LYS A 437 -3.08 -19.37 -56.48
C LYS A 437 -3.10 -19.60 -54.98
N SER A 438 -2.29 -20.56 -54.51
CA SER A 438 -2.22 -20.91 -53.08
C SER A 438 -1.51 -19.83 -52.26
N THR A 439 -1.85 -19.78 -50.97
CA THR A 439 -1.13 -18.94 -50.02
C THR A 439 0.30 -19.44 -49.87
N GLU A 440 1.27 -18.57 -50.10
CA GLU A 440 2.69 -18.89 -49.91
C GLU A 440 2.99 -19.27 -48.46
N LEU A 441 3.75 -20.36 -48.28
CA LEU A 441 4.22 -20.83 -46.98
C LEU A 441 5.74 -20.62 -46.88
N PRO A 442 6.26 -20.23 -45.70
CA PRO A 442 5.56 -20.11 -44.42
C PRO A 442 4.65 -18.86 -44.34
N PHE A 443 3.46 -19.03 -43.77
CA PHE A 443 2.47 -17.98 -43.62
C PHE A 443 2.48 -17.42 -42.19
N THR A 444 2.53 -16.08 -42.06
CA THR A 444 2.47 -15.40 -40.75
C THR A 444 1.02 -15.03 -40.41
N VAL A 445 0.48 -15.68 -39.38
CA VAL A 445 -0.87 -15.46 -38.88
C VAL A 445 -0.94 -14.16 -38.09
N THR A 446 -1.96 -13.34 -38.38
CA THR A 446 -2.31 -12.17 -37.58
C THR A 446 -3.81 -12.16 -37.31
N SER A 447 -4.28 -11.31 -36.39
CA SER A 447 -5.72 -11.20 -36.11
C SER A 447 -6.56 -10.77 -37.32
N SER A 448 -5.95 -10.14 -38.34
CA SER A 448 -6.62 -9.71 -39.58
C SER A 448 -6.29 -10.57 -40.79
N ASN A 449 -5.25 -11.41 -40.71
CA ASN A 449 -4.81 -12.29 -41.78
C ASN A 449 -4.50 -13.69 -41.22
N ASN A 450 -5.53 -14.53 -41.21
CA ASN A 450 -5.49 -15.84 -40.58
C ASN A 450 -6.10 -16.96 -41.43
N VAL A 451 -6.20 -16.74 -42.75
CA VAL A 451 -6.74 -17.73 -43.68
C VAL A 451 -5.67 -18.12 -44.69
N ILE A 452 -5.33 -19.40 -44.72
CA ILE A 452 -4.46 -20.03 -45.72
C ILE A 452 -5.37 -20.67 -46.76
N LYS A 453 -5.17 -20.35 -48.03
CA LYS A 453 -5.93 -20.94 -49.14
C LYS A 453 -5.05 -21.90 -49.90
N VAL A 454 -5.55 -23.11 -50.15
CA VAL A 454 -4.86 -24.16 -50.90
C VAL A 454 -5.71 -24.50 -52.11
N TYR A 455 -5.14 -24.33 -53.30
CA TYR A 455 -5.81 -24.60 -54.57
C TYR A 455 -5.21 -25.84 -55.23
N TYR A 456 -6.05 -26.76 -55.65
CA TYR A 456 -5.67 -27.96 -56.40
C TYR A 456 -6.32 -27.99 -57.79
#